data_AF-A0A6C0DKQ7-F1
#
_entry.id   AF-A0A6C0DKQ7-F1
#
_cell.length_a   1.000
_cell.length_b   1.000
_cell.length_c   1.000
_cell.angle_alpha   90.00
_cell.angle_beta   90.00
_cell.angle_gamma   90.00
#
_symmetry.space_group_name_H-M   'P 1'
#
loop_
_entity.id
_entity.type
_entity.pdbx_description
1 polymer ?
#
loop_
_entity_poly.entity_id
_entity_poly.type
_entity_poly.pdbx_seq_one_letter_code
_entity_poly.pdbx_strand_id
1 'polypeptide(L)'
;MEEFYDVRKGSYILAIMPVSSFMKENGAMKLDCGIYFIKKDYDGTPTKETCALLGIPLLNVTDFLDETCAFVTSIKQDRNLSYIKDIHKLSVKHVQKPISKFKDFFKREDTDELLLFNIEPKGEGLYEDKYPEPRITIPGGGMEEQDLRDFEKCGIREFEEETGLNISKSYEKISREKIKRGFKFTHFSSNRNNLKMFLIKNKYDNKKSISMYYLVRIE
;
A
#
# COMPACT_ATOMS: atom_id res chain seq x y z
N MET A 1 3.65 -13.03 36.87
CA MET A 1 3.01 -11.98 36.06
C MET A 1 3.25 -12.32 34.61
N GLU A 2 2.21 -12.67 33.86
CA GLU A 2 2.30 -12.83 32.41
C GLU A 2 2.51 -11.44 31.79
N GLU A 3 3.64 -11.22 31.13
CA GLU A 3 3.83 -10.06 30.27
C GLU A 3 2.80 -10.15 29.14
N PHE A 4 1.77 -9.30 29.18
CA PHE A 4 0.91 -9.06 28.03
C PHE A 4 1.76 -8.38 26.96
N TYR A 5 2.44 -9.18 26.13
CA TYR A 5 3.02 -8.68 24.89
C TYR A 5 1.90 -8.07 24.07
N ASP A 6 1.90 -6.73 23.97
CA ASP A 6 0.88 -6.02 23.23
C ASP A 6 0.94 -6.42 21.75
N VAL A 7 -0.19 -6.86 21.23
CA VAL A 7 -0.29 -7.40 19.87
C VAL A 7 -0.29 -6.20 18.92
N ARG A 8 0.79 -6.03 18.13
CA ARG A 8 0.84 -4.95 17.15
C ARG A 8 -0.24 -5.15 16.09
N LYS A 9 -1.10 -4.16 15.90
CA LYS A 9 -2.15 -4.19 14.87
C LYS A 9 -1.88 -3.12 13.84
N GLY A 10 -2.18 -3.40 12.58
CA GLY A 10 -2.07 -2.43 11.51
C GLY A 10 -3.06 -2.70 10.39
N SER A 11 -3.32 -1.68 9.59
CA SER A 11 -4.29 -1.71 8.50
C SER A 11 -3.73 -1.02 7.27
N TYR A 12 -3.94 -1.62 6.10
CA TYR A 12 -3.36 -1.17 4.83
C TYR A 12 -4.41 -1.12 3.73
N ILE A 13 -4.38 -0.07 2.91
CA ILE A 13 -5.31 0.16 1.82
C ILE A 13 -4.61 -0.01 0.47
N LEU A 14 -5.08 -0.97 -0.31
CA LEU A 14 -4.79 -1.14 -1.73
C LEU A 14 -5.79 -0.26 -2.49
N ALA A 15 -5.40 0.99 -2.78
CA ALA A 15 -6.26 1.95 -3.46
C ALA A 15 -6.05 1.92 -4.97
N ILE A 16 -7.14 1.71 -5.72
CA ILE A 16 -7.20 1.82 -7.17
C ILE A 16 -7.91 3.12 -7.53
N MET A 17 -7.34 3.90 -8.45
CA MET A 17 -7.90 5.19 -8.87
C MET A 17 -7.69 5.41 -10.37
N PRO A 18 -8.63 6.07 -11.09
CA PRO A 18 -8.40 6.50 -12.47
C PRO A 18 -7.19 7.42 -12.62
N VAL A 19 -6.44 7.28 -13.71
CA VAL A 19 -5.30 8.17 -14.04
C VAL A 19 -5.76 9.62 -14.04
N SER A 20 -6.92 9.90 -14.63
CA SER A 20 -7.46 11.26 -14.73
C SER A 20 -7.70 11.91 -13.36
N SER A 21 -8.23 11.17 -12.38
CA SER A 21 -8.42 11.64 -11.00
C SER A 21 -7.08 11.88 -10.31
N PHE A 22 -6.12 10.95 -10.45
CA PHE A 22 -4.79 11.08 -9.86
C PHE A 22 -4.05 12.32 -10.40
N MET A 23 -4.16 12.59 -11.70
CA MET A 23 -3.53 13.74 -12.36
C MET A 23 -4.19 15.08 -12.00
N LYS A 24 -5.52 15.15 -12.02
CA LYS A 24 -6.25 16.42 -11.82
C LYS A 24 -6.26 16.88 -10.38
N GLU A 25 -6.46 15.98 -9.42
CA GLU A 25 -6.73 16.37 -8.03
C GLU A 25 -5.45 16.62 -7.21
N ASN A 26 -4.30 16.10 -7.64
CA ASN A 26 -3.12 16.04 -6.77
C ASN A 26 -1.82 16.57 -7.39
N GLY A 27 -1.89 17.17 -8.58
CA GLY A 27 -0.70 17.69 -9.26
C GLY A 27 0.32 16.60 -9.62
N ALA A 28 -0.17 15.38 -9.88
CA ALA A 28 0.70 14.26 -10.21
C ALA A 28 1.43 14.49 -11.54
N MET A 29 2.65 13.97 -11.62
CA MET A 29 3.49 13.99 -12.80
C MET A 29 3.65 12.57 -13.34
N LYS A 30 3.64 12.43 -14.67
CA LYS A 30 3.98 11.17 -15.34
C LYS A 30 5.47 11.12 -15.62
N LEU A 31 6.13 10.04 -15.18
CA LEU A 31 7.52 9.70 -15.51
C LEU A 31 7.61 9.10 -16.91
N ASP A 32 8.80 9.12 -17.50
CA ASP A 32 9.05 8.57 -18.84
C ASP A 32 8.71 7.07 -18.94
N CYS A 33 8.85 6.33 -17.85
CA CYS A 33 8.48 4.92 -17.76
C CYS A 33 6.96 4.68 -17.65
N GLY A 34 6.13 5.73 -17.64
CA GLY A 34 4.68 5.63 -17.58
C GLY A 34 4.09 5.50 -16.16
N ILE A 35 4.93 5.51 -15.13
CA ILE A 35 4.52 5.63 -13.73
C ILE A 35 4.12 7.07 -13.43
N TYR A 36 3.13 7.25 -12.57
CA TYR A 36 2.71 8.56 -12.10
C TYR A 36 3.21 8.77 -10.67
N PHE A 37 3.56 9.99 -10.29
CA PHE A 37 3.92 10.28 -8.91
C PHE A 37 3.51 11.67 -8.46
N ILE A 38 3.33 11.83 -7.15
CA ILE A 38 3.15 13.09 -6.45
C ILE A 38 4.31 13.22 -5.48
N LYS A 39 5.07 14.30 -5.60
CA LYS A 39 6.10 14.66 -4.63
C LYS A 39 5.42 15.03 -3.32
N LYS A 40 5.84 14.44 -2.20
CA LYS A 40 5.37 14.82 -0.87
C LYS A 40 6.44 15.67 -0.20
N ASP A 41 6.01 16.56 0.68
CA ASP A 41 6.94 17.35 1.48
C ASP A 41 7.74 16.39 2.36
N TYR A 42 9.05 16.33 2.14
CA TYR A 42 9.98 15.51 2.91
C TYR A 42 11.17 16.39 3.27
N ASP A 43 11.47 16.49 4.56
CA ASP A 43 12.52 17.36 5.09
C ASP A 43 13.85 16.63 5.33
N GLY A 44 13.96 15.36 4.89
CA GLY A 44 15.12 14.53 5.14
C GLY A 44 15.01 13.66 6.39
N THR A 45 13.96 13.81 7.20
CA THR A 45 13.78 13.05 8.44
C THR A 45 12.70 11.98 8.29
N PRO A 46 12.79 10.84 9.02
CA PRO A 46 11.78 9.78 8.98
C PRO A 46 10.47 10.17 9.66
N THR A 47 10.34 11.41 10.17
CA THR A 47 9.10 11.90 10.79
C THR A 47 7.96 12.04 9.79
N LYS A 48 8.29 12.20 8.50
CA LYS A 48 7.33 12.07 7.40
C LYS A 48 7.56 10.71 6.75
N GLU A 49 6.59 9.81 6.96
CA GLU A 49 6.72 8.41 6.57
C GLU A 49 6.74 8.24 5.04
N THR A 50 6.08 9.14 4.31
CA THR A 50 5.98 9.07 2.84
C THR A 50 6.72 10.23 2.15
N CYS A 51 7.72 9.91 1.33
CA CYS A 51 8.45 10.86 0.48
C CYS A 51 7.76 11.16 -0.85
N ALA A 52 7.04 10.17 -1.41
CA ALA A 52 6.31 10.29 -2.66
C ALA A 52 5.14 9.31 -2.69
N LEU A 53 4.04 9.70 -3.34
CA LEU A 53 2.94 8.80 -3.67
C LEU A 53 3.09 8.40 -5.14
N LEU A 54 3.13 7.09 -5.42
CA LEU A 54 3.21 6.52 -6.76
C LEU A 54 1.86 5.99 -7.20
N GLY A 55 1.53 6.20 -8.47
CA GLY A 55 0.46 5.49 -9.18
C GLY A 55 1.07 4.58 -10.24
N ILE A 56 0.97 3.28 -10.02
CA ILE A 56 1.47 2.26 -10.96
C ILE A 56 0.28 1.77 -11.81
N PRO A 57 0.36 1.81 -13.15
CA PRO A 57 -0.68 1.25 -14.01
C PRO A 57 -1.02 -0.18 -13.61
N LEU A 58 -2.30 -0.49 -13.45
CA LEU A 58 -2.77 -1.76 -12.90
C LEU A 58 -2.24 -2.97 -13.69
N LEU A 59 -2.17 -2.83 -15.02
CA LEU A 59 -1.61 -3.82 -15.95
C LEU A 59 -0.13 -4.15 -15.67
N ASN A 60 0.61 -3.19 -15.11
CA ASN A 60 2.05 -3.29 -14.89
C ASN A 60 2.39 -3.66 -13.43
N VAL A 61 1.38 -3.74 -12.54
CA VAL A 61 1.60 -4.00 -11.10
C VAL A 61 2.30 -5.33 -10.86
N THR A 62 2.00 -6.37 -11.64
CA THR A 62 2.63 -7.69 -11.46
C THR A 62 4.12 -7.63 -11.80
N ASP A 63 4.48 -6.96 -12.90
CA ASP A 63 5.88 -6.79 -13.32
C ASP A 63 6.64 -5.87 -12.36
N PHE A 64 5.97 -4.85 -11.83
CA PHE A 64 6.52 -3.93 -10.83
C PHE A 64 6.93 -4.61 -9.53
N LEU A 65 6.42 -5.82 -9.24
CA LEU A 65 6.87 -6.60 -8.08
C LEU A 65 8.28 -7.16 -8.26
N ASP A 66 8.89 -7.11 -9.45
CA ASP A 66 10.28 -7.49 -9.67
C ASP A 66 11.20 -6.26 -9.50
N GLU A 67 12.17 -6.35 -8.56
CA GLU A 67 13.17 -5.29 -8.34
C GLU A 67 14.04 -4.99 -9.57
N THR A 68 14.11 -5.92 -10.51
CA THR A 68 14.89 -5.82 -11.75
C THR A 68 14.07 -5.31 -12.93
N CYS A 69 12.74 -5.10 -12.77
CA CYS A 69 11.92 -4.60 -13.86
C CYS A 69 12.35 -3.20 -14.30
N ALA A 70 12.01 -2.87 -15.55
CA ALA A 70 12.31 -1.56 -16.13
C ALA A 70 11.70 -0.41 -15.30
N PHE A 71 10.50 -0.60 -14.75
CA PHE A 71 9.82 0.42 -13.92
C PHE A 71 10.63 0.80 -12.68
N VAL A 72 11.05 -0.19 -11.88
CA VAL A 72 11.83 0.04 -10.67
C VAL A 72 13.21 0.62 -11.01
N THR A 73 13.83 0.15 -12.09
CA THR A 73 15.11 0.67 -12.56
C THR A 73 15.00 2.14 -12.98
N SER A 74 13.93 2.51 -13.69
CA SER A 74 13.65 3.90 -14.08
C SER A 74 13.41 4.79 -12.86
N ILE A 75 12.62 4.35 -11.88
CA ILE A 75 12.40 5.09 -10.63
C ILE A 75 13.73 5.40 -9.92
N LYS A 76 14.63 4.41 -9.82
CA LYS A 76 15.94 4.53 -9.18
C LYS A 76 16.86 5.58 -9.81
N GLN A 77 16.61 5.94 -11.07
CA GLN A 77 17.43 6.84 -11.87
C GLN A 77 16.72 8.17 -12.20
N ASP A 78 15.44 8.31 -11.85
CA ASP A 78 14.64 9.48 -12.21
C ASP A 78 15.08 10.73 -11.45
N ARG A 79 15.32 11.82 -12.19
CA ARG A 79 15.78 13.09 -11.61
C ARG A 79 14.73 13.74 -10.71
N ASN A 80 13.45 13.50 -10.95
CA ASN A 80 12.39 14.07 -10.13
C ASN A 80 12.29 13.41 -8.76
N LEU A 81 12.84 12.21 -8.60
CA LEU A 81 12.88 11.44 -7.35
C LEU A 81 14.26 11.50 -6.66
N SER A 82 15.23 12.23 -7.22
CA SER A 82 16.59 12.30 -6.68
C SER A 82 16.71 13.00 -5.32
N TYR A 83 15.65 13.67 -4.86
CA TYR A 83 15.57 14.25 -3.51
C TYR A 83 15.41 13.19 -2.42
N ILE A 84 15.02 11.96 -2.79
CA ILE A 84 14.90 10.84 -1.87
C ILE A 84 16.30 10.24 -1.66
N LYS A 85 16.81 10.35 -0.44
CA LYS A 85 18.13 9.84 -0.07
C LYS A 85 18.24 8.35 -0.37
N ASP A 86 19.33 7.95 -1.01
CA ASP A 86 19.60 6.55 -1.39
C ASP A 86 18.54 5.92 -2.32
N ILE A 87 17.80 6.70 -3.11
CA ILE A 87 16.75 6.20 -4.03
C ILE A 87 17.24 5.09 -4.97
N HIS A 88 18.51 5.08 -5.35
CA HIS A 88 19.12 4.01 -6.16
C HIS A 88 19.06 2.61 -5.51
N LYS A 89 18.85 2.54 -4.19
CA LYS A 89 18.65 1.30 -3.42
C LYS A 89 17.18 0.94 -3.17
N LEU A 90 16.25 1.63 -3.83
CA LEU A 90 14.81 1.41 -3.63
C LEU A 90 14.41 -0.08 -3.70
N SER A 91 13.62 -0.50 -2.72
CA SER A 91 13.21 -1.87 -2.48
C SER A 91 11.72 -2.07 -2.68
N VAL A 92 11.30 -3.11 -3.41
CA VAL A 92 9.88 -3.49 -3.55
C VAL A 92 9.52 -4.77 -2.77
N LYS A 93 10.50 -5.43 -2.13
CA LYS A 93 10.32 -6.69 -1.39
C LYS A 93 9.18 -6.66 -0.38
N HIS A 94 8.97 -5.52 0.28
CA HIS A 94 7.95 -5.33 1.32
C HIS A 94 6.52 -5.51 0.78
N VAL A 95 6.28 -5.16 -0.49
CA VAL A 95 4.96 -5.25 -1.11
C VAL A 95 4.76 -6.49 -1.97
N GLN A 96 5.82 -7.20 -2.37
CA GLN A 96 5.72 -8.42 -3.19
C GLN A 96 4.73 -9.45 -2.63
N LYS A 97 4.88 -9.83 -1.35
CA LYS A 97 4.04 -10.85 -0.72
C LYS A 97 2.58 -10.42 -0.52
N PRO A 98 2.25 -9.22 -0.03
CA PRO A 98 0.86 -8.80 0.05
C PRO A 98 0.24 -8.64 -1.34
N ILE A 99 0.88 -7.94 -2.29
CA ILE A 99 0.31 -7.67 -3.62
C ILE A 99 0.09 -8.94 -4.44
N SER A 100 1.02 -9.90 -4.39
CA SER A 100 0.86 -11.18 -5.10
C SER A 100 -0.38 -11.98 -4.69
N LYS A 101 -0.92 -11.75 -3.48
CA LYS A 101 -2.18 -12.37 -3.03
C LYS A 101 -3.41 -11.74 -3.70
N PHE A 102 -3.30 -10.49 -4.14
CA PHE A 102 -4.36 -9.75 -4.81
C PHE A 102 -4.22 -9.73 -6.33
N LYS A 103 -3.20 -10.40 -6.89
CA LYS A 103 -2.91 -10.40 -8.34
C LYS A 103 -4.12 -10.71 -9.22
N ASP A 104 -5.02 -11.60 -8.77
CA ASP A 104 -6.18 -12.00 -9.54
C ASP A 104 -7.25 -10.89 -9.60
N PHE A 105 -7.24 -9.94 -8.67
CA PHE A 105 -8.10 -8.75 -8.67
C PHE A 105 -7.58 -7.64 -9.58
N PHE A 106 -6.31 -7.71 -9.99
CA PHE A 106 -5.68 -6.73 -10.89
C PHE A 106 -5.73 -7.15 -12.36
N LYS A 107 -6.21 -8.37 -12.66
CA LYS A 107 -6.41 -8.87 -14.02
C LYS A 107 -7.67 -8.27 -14.64
N ARG A 108 -7.62 -6.99 -15.02
CA ARG A 108 -8.66 -6.33 -15.82
C ARG A 108 -8.04 -5.76 -17.08
N GLU A 109 -8.87 -5.63 -18.12
CA GLU A 109 -8.48 -5.01 -19.40
C GLU A 109 -8.48 -3.48 -19.34
N ASP A 110 -8.91 -2.89 -18.23
CA ASP A 110 -8.99 -1.44 -18.10
C ASP A 110 -7.59 -0.83 -17.94
N THR A 111 -7.23 0.06 -18.87
CA THR A 111 -5.87 0.60 -19.03
C THR A 111 -5.67 1.91 -18.29
N ASP A 112 -6.74 2.52 -17.76
CA ASP A 112 -6.71 3.86 -17.17
C ASP A 112 -6.78 3.85 -15.63
N GLU A 113 -6.51 2.71 -14.99
CA GLU A 113 -6.48 2.59 -13.53
C GLU A 113 -5.03 2.48 -13.00
N LEU A 114 -4.79 3.13 -11.86
CA LEU A 114 -3.54 3.11 -11.11
C LEU A 114 -3.75 2.41 -9.77
N LEU A 115 -2.79 1.58 -9.35
CA LEU A 115 -2.67 1.14 -7.97
C LEU A 115 -1.68 2.06 -7.23
N LEU A 116 -2.10 2.55 -6.07
CA LEU A 116 -1.33 3.52 -5.30
C LEU A 116 -0.35 2.85 -4.33
N PHE A 117 0.86 3.42 -4.24
CA PHE A 117 1.93 3.00 -3.34
C PHE A 117 2.69 4.20 -2.77
N ASN A 118 3.22 4.09 -1.57
CA ASN A 118 4.16 5.09 -1.03
C ASN A 118 5.60 4.73 -1.41
N ILE A 119 6.45 5.76 -1.51
CA ILE A 119 7.89 5.63 -1.25
C ILE A 119 8.15 6.15 0.15
N GLU A 120 8.62 5.29 1.04
CA GLU A 120 9.09 5.66 2.38
C GLU A 120 10.61 5.81 2.38
N PRO A 121 11.17 6.74 3.18
CA PRO A 121 12.62 6.91 3.28
C PRO A 121 13.26 5.72 4.00
N LYS A 122 14.59 5.63 3.91
CA LYS A 122 15.33 4.77 4.84
C LYS A 122 15.13 5.25 6.28
N GLY A 123 15.15 4.32 7.23
CA GLY A 123 15.12 4.63 8.65
C GLY A 123 16.42 5.31 9.09
N GLU A 124 16.31 6.10 10.17
CA GLU A 124 17.46 6.75 10.81
C GLU A 124 17.56 6.32 12.28
N GLY A 125 18.76 6.45 12.85
CA GLY A 125 19.03 6.12 14.25
C GLY A 125 18.70 4.66 14.57
N LEU A 126 17.87 4.42 15.59
CA LEU A 126 17.48 3.07 16.04
C LEU A 126 16.69 2.25 15.00
N TYR A 127 16.28 2.88 13.89
CA TYR A 127 15.54 2.25 12.81
C TYR A 127 16.37 1.98 11.55
N GLU A 128 17.61 2.46 11.49
CA GLU A 128 18.48 2.30 10.32
C GLU A 128 18.71 0.82 9.97
N ASP A 129 18.99 -0.02 10.98
CA ASP A 129 19.18 -1.46 10.77
C ASP A 129 17.91 -2.19 10.33
N LYS A 130 16.73 -1.67 10.73
CA LYS A 130 15.43 -2.29 10.39
C LYS A 130 14.97 -1.88 9.00
N TYR A 131 15.35 -0.68 8.58
CA TYR A 131 14.91 -0.02 7.37
C TYR A 131 16.10 0.63 6.64
N PRO A 132 17.04 -0.18 6.14
CA PRO A 132 18.33 0.32 5.66
C PRO A 132 18.26 1.07 4.33
N GLU A 133 17.15 0.94 3.61
CA GLU A 133 16.95 1.48 2.27
C GLU A 133 15.54 2.08 2.12
N PRO A 134 15.35 3.06 1.22
CA PRO A 134 14.02 3.50 0.82
C PRO A 134 13.21 2.33 0.28
N ARG A 135 11.91 2.35 0.53
CA ARG A 135 11.04 1.22 0.19
C ARG A 135 9.73 1.67 -0.41
N ILE A 136 9.22 0.83 -1.30
CA ILE A 136 7.83 0.89 -1.72
C ILE A 136 6.97 0.21 -0.67
N THR A 137 5.90 0.87 -0.23
CA THR A 137 4.93 0.33 0.72
C THR A 137 3.49 0.53 0.25
N ILE A 138 2.59 -0.26 0.82
CA ILE A 138 1.15 -0.06 0.65
C ILE A 138 0.74 0.98 1.69
N PRO A 139 0.00 2.03 1.31
CA PRO A 139 -0.45 3.01 2.26
C PRO A 139 -1.22 2.39 3.44
N GLY A 140 -0.90 2.84 4.64
CA GLY A 140 -1.44 2.35 5.90
C GLY A 140 -0.35 2.07 6.93
N GLY A 141 -0.76 1.91 8.20
CA GLY A 141 0.18 1.84 9.29
C GLY A 141 -0.36 1.20 10.56
N GLY A 142 0.12 1.69 11.69
CA GLY A 142 -0.13 1.13 13.01
C GLY A 142 -1.48 1.56 13.56
N MET A 143 -2.10 0.70 14.36
CA MET A 143 -3.30 1.07 15.10
C MET A 143 -2.94 1.85 16.35
N GLU A 144 -3.54 3.01 16.51
CA GLU A 144 -3.39 3.93 17.64
C GLU A 144 -4.64 3.94 18.54
N GLU A 145 -4.57 4.61 19.69
CA GLU A 145 -5.70 4.71 20.63
C GLU A 145 -6.93 5.36 19.99
N GLN A 146 -6.72 6.37 19.15
CA GLN A 146 -7.77 7.10 18.42
C GLN A 146 -8.58 6.21 17.46
N ASP A 147 -8.01 5.08 17.02
CA ASP A 147 -8.69 4.14 16.14
C ASP A 147 -9.74 3.29 16.88
N LEU A 148 -9.80 3.36 18.22
CA LEU A 148 -10.74 2.63 19.06
C LEU A 148 -10.72 1.12 18.80
N ARG A 149 -9.54 0.59 18.47
CA ARG A 149 -9.30 -0.82 18.11
C ARG A 149 -9.99 -1.27 16.81
N ASP A 150 -10.38 -0.34 15.94
CA ASP A 150 -11.04 -0.60 14.67
C ASP A 150 -10.04 -0.50 13.51
N PHE A 151 -9.86 -1.61 12.79
CA PHE A 151 -8.95 -1.67 11.64
C PHE A 151 -9.43 -0.83 10.46
N GLU A 152 -10.74 -0.62 10.30
CA GLU A 152 -11.25 0.22 9.23
C GLU A 152 -10.94 1.69 9.51
N LYS A 153 -11.15 2.15 10.74
CA LYS A 153 -10.77 3.51 11.17
C LYS A 153 -9.27 3.74 11.05
N CYS A 154 -8.46 2.81 11.54
CA CYS A 154 -7.02 2.82 11.37
C CYS A 154 -6.62 2.91 9.88
N GLY A 155 -7.20 2.07 9.02
CA GLY A 155 -6.89 2.07 7.59
C GLY A 155 -7.25 3.37 6.89
N ILE A 156 -8.42 3.96 7.20
CA ILE A 156 -8.84 5.24 6.62
C ILE A 156 -7.94 6.38 7.10
N ARG A 157 -7.65 6.44 8.40
CA ARG A 157 -6.80 7.48 9.00
C ARG A 157 -5.40 7.47 8.40
N GLU A 158 -4.72 6.33 8.49
CA GLU A 158 -3.34 6.17 8.00
C GLU A 158 -3.26 6.44 6.49
N PHE A 159 -4.25 5.98 5.73
CA PHE A 159 -4.32 6.27 4.29
C PHE A 159 -4.45 7.77 4.02
N GLU A 160 -5.34 8.47 4.72
CA GLU A 160 -5.53 9.91 4.55
C GLU A 160 -4.28 10.70 4.99
N GLU A 161 -3.63 10.31 6.09
CA GLU A 161 -2.39 10.92 6.57
C GLU A 161 -1.24 10.78 5.56
N GLU A 162 -1.03 9.59 5.02
CA GLU A 162 0.06 9.34 4.07
C GLU A 162 -0.22 9.87 2.67
N THR A 163 -1.44 9.67 2.16
CA THR A 163 -1.76 9.98 0.76
C THR A 163 -2.33 11.40 0.59
N GLY A 164 -3.00 11.94 1.61
CA GLY A 164 -3.80 13.16 1.52
C GLY A 164 -5.19 12.94 0.91
N LEU A 165 -5.56 11.69 0.61
CA LEU A 165 -6.83 11.33 -0.03
C LEU A 165 -7.83 10.83 1.01
N ASN A 166 -9.01 11.44 1.02
CA ASN A 166 -10.08 11.03 1.91
C ASN A 166 -10.99 9.98 1.24
N ILE A 167 -10.86 8.73 1.69
CA ILE A 167 -11.66 7.59 1.19
C ILE A 167 -12.87 7.27 2.07
N SER A 168 -13.19 8.10 3.07
CA SER A 168 -14.33 7.85 3.98
C SER A 168 -15.68 7.78 3.25
N LYS A 169 -15.75 8.35 2.04
CA LYS A 169 -16.92 8.37 1.16
C LYS A 169 -16.76 7.50 -0.10
N SER A 170 -15.65 6.78 -0.27
CA SER A 170 -15.47 5.87 -1.40
C SER A 170 -16.23 4.57 -1.11
N TYR A 171 -17.46 4.48 -1.64
CA TYR A 171 -18.44 3.46 -1.23
C TYR A 171 -18.29 2.10 -1.92
N GLU A 172 -17.30 1.87 -2.79
CA GLU A 172 -17.01 0.51 -3.25
C GLU A 172 -16.21 -0.26 -2.18
N LYS A 173 -16.99 -0.64 -1.17
CA LYS A 173 -16.74 -1.57 -0.07
C LYS A 173 -15.44 -2.36 -0.23
N ILE A 174 -14.46 -1.95 0.57
CA ILE A 174 -13.40 -2.79 1.14
C ILE A 174 -13.81 -4.27 1.06
N SER A 175 -13.36 -4.97 0.01
CA SER A 175 -13.80 -6.33 -0.19
C SER A 175 -12.98 -7.23 0.75
N ARG A 176 -13.60 -7.59 1.88
CA ARG A 176 -13.14 -8.64 2.79
C ARG A 176 -13.22 -10.04 2.15
N GLU A 177 -12.78 -10.20 0.90
CA GLU A 177 -12.87 -11.48 0.19
C GLU A 177 -11.65 -12.36 0.47
N LYS A 178 -11.95 -13.48 1.15
CA LYS A 178 -11.24 -14.77 1.24
C LYS A 178 -9.87 -14.86 0.54
N ILE A 179 -8.80 -14.51 1.25
CA ILE A 179 -7.46 -15.04 0.95
C ILE A 179 -7.09 -16.06 2.03
N LYS A 180 -7.70 -17.25 1.95
CA LYS A 180 -7.22 -18.46 2.63
C LYS A 180 -6.70 -19.44 1.58
N ARG A 181 -5.52 -20.00 1.89
CA ARG A 181 -4.88 -21.19 1.31
C ARG A 181 -5.72 -21.94 0.27
N GLY A 182 -5.20 -21.99 -0.95
CA GLY A 182 -5.69 -22.88 -2.00
C GLY A 182 -6.79 -22.25 -2.84
N PHE A 183 -6.48 -22.08 -4.12
CA PHE A 183 -7.45 -21.88 -5.19
C PHE A 183 -8.72 -22.75 -5.02
N LYS A 184 -9.89 -22.12 -5.13
CA LYS A 184 -10.95 -22.37 -6.13
C LYS A 184 -12.28 -21.76 -5.65
N PHE A 185 -12.94 -20.95 -6.50
CA PHE A 185 -14.21 -21.27 -7.20
C PHE A 185 -15.00 -20.01 -7.64
N THR A 186 -15.19 -19.94 -8.96
CA THR A 186 -16.43 -19.63 -9.74
C THR A 186 -17.43 -18.57 -9.26
N HIS A 187 -17.36 -17.42 -9.93
CA HIS A 187 -18.40 -16.60 -10.57
C HIS A 187 -19.90 -16.60 -10.13
N PHE A 188 -20.38 -15.34 -10.05
CA PHE A 188 -21.71 -14.76 -10.32
C PHE A 188 -22.81 -14.71 -9.22
N SER A 189 -23.16 -13.44 -8.93
CA SER A 189 -24.50 -12.85 -8.80
C SER A 189 -24.96 -12.38 -7.43
N SER A 190 -25.75 -11.31 -7.55
CA SER A 190 -26.41 -10.45 -6.58
C SER A 190 -27.15 -11.15 -5.44
N ASN A 191 -26.98 -10.59 -4.24
CA ASN A 191 -27.96 -10.39 -3.16
C ASN A 191 -27.47 -10.81 -1.77
N ARG A 192 -27.43 -9.78 -0.91
CA ARG A 192 -27.65 -9.72 0.54
C ARG A 192 -27.06 -10.80 1.49
N ASN A 193 -26.28 -10.25 2.43
CA ASN A 193 -26.26 -10.51 3.87
C ASN A 193 -25.98 -11.93 4.39
N ASN A 194 -24.73 -12.14 4.83
CA ASN A 194 -24.37 -12.29 6.26
C ASN A 194 -22.86 -12.58 6.38
N LEU A 195 -22.11 -11.60 6.89
CA LEU A 195 -20.63 -11.65 6.97
C LEU A 195 -20.18 -12.43 8.21
N LYS A 196 -19.55 -13.59 7.98
CA LYS A 196 -18.79 -14.33 9.01
C LYS A 196 -17.32 -13.91 8.99
N MET A 197 -16.80 -13.54 10.16
CA MET A 197 -15.43 -13.06 10.44
C MET A 197 -14.37 -14.17 10.36
N PHE A 198 -13.14 -13.83 9.95
CA PHE A 198 -11.95 -14.67 10.19
C PHE A 198 -10.68 -13.86 10.45
N LEU A 199 -9.85 -14.33 11.41
CA LEU A 199 -8.50 -13.86 11.67
C LEU A 199 -7.47 -14.63 10.84
N ILE A 200 -6.44 -13.94 10.35
CA ILE A 200 -5.19 -14.56 9.91
C ILE A 200 -4.18 -14.40 11.06
N LYS A 201 -3.96 -15.47 11.84
CA LYS A 201 -2.79 -15.58 12.71
C LYS A 201 -1.61 -16.03 11.85
N ASN A 202 -0.61 -15.18 11.65
CA ASN A 202 0.70 -15.64 11.21
C ASN A 202 1.29 -16.50 12.33
N LYS A 203 1.57 -17.78 12.04
CA LYS A 203 1.97 -18.78 13.04
C LYS A 203 3.49 -18.87 13.24
N TYR A 204 4.25 -17.90 12.75
CA TYR A 204 5.70 -17.89 12.81
C TYR A 204 6.16 -16.45 13.04
N ASP A 205 6.14 -16.05 14.32
CA ASP A 205 7.16 -15.22 14.98
C ASP A 205 6.66 -14.89 16.38
N ASN A 206 7.54 -14.92 17.38
CA ASN A 206 7.25 -14.57 18.78
C ASN A 206 6.88 -13.08 18.98
N LYS A 207 6.51 -12.36 17.92
CA LYS A 207 5.89 -11.04 17.93
C LYS A 207 4.51 -11.16 17.29
N LYS A 208 3.45 -11.15 18.10
CA LYS A 208 2.07 -11.23 17.64
C LYS A 208 1.73 -9.92 16.89
N SER A 209 1.88 -9.89 15.57
CA SER A 209 1.34 -8.81 14.73
C SER A 209 0.10 -9.27 13.96
N ILE A 210 -0.87 -8.39 13.80
CA ILE A 210 -2.09 -8.59 12.99
C ILE A 210 -2.18 -7.44 12.00
N SER A 211 -2.04 -7.76 10.72
CA SER A 211 -2.20 -6.79 9.63
C SER A 211 -3.46 -7.12 8.83
N MET A 212 -4.29 -6.12 8.58
CA MET A 212 -5.45 -6.23 7.70
C MET A 212 -5.24 -5.42 6.42
N TYR A 213 -5.73 -5.95 5.30
CA TYR A 213 -5.59 -5.33 3.98
C TYR A 213 -6.97 -5.13 3.37
N TYR A 214 -7.13 -3.98 2.72
CA TYR A 214 -8.40 -3.45 2.25
C TYR A 214 -8.21 -3.06 0.78
N LEU A 215 -8.97 -3.64 -0.15
CA LEU A 215 -8.97 -3.20 -1.55
C LEU A 215 -10.08 -2.17 -1.74
N VAL A 216 -9.72 -0.97 -2.21
CA VAL A 216 -10.64 0.17 -2.37
C VAL A 216 -10.49 0.73 -3.78
N ARG A 217 -11.62 1.05 -4.42
CA ARG A 217 -11.67 1.79 -5.68
C ARG A 217 -12.18 3.20 -5.40
N ILE A 218 -11.41 4.18 -5.83
CA ILE A 218 -11.69 5.61 -5.68
C ILE A 218 -12.17 6.11 -7.04
N GLU A 219 -13.36 6.71 -7.08
CA GLU A 219 -13.97 7.29 -8.28
C GLU A 219 -13.51 8.73 -8.48
#